data_AF-A0A2D5ATW5-F1
#
_entry.id   AF-A0A2D5ATW5-F1
#
_cell.length_a   1.000
_cell.length_b   1.000
_cell.length_c   1.000
_cell.angle_alpha   90.00
_cell.angle_beta   90.00
_cell.angle_gamma   90.00
#
_symmetry.space_group_name_H-M   'P 1'
#
loop_
_entity.id
_entity.type
_entity.pdbx_description
1 polymer ?
#
loop_
_entity_poly.entity_id
_entity_poly.type
_entity_poly.pdbx_seq_one_letter_code
_entity_poly.pdbx_strand_id
1 'polypeptide(L)' 'MISRRLPHVLLASYLLLCFLALVWPGAVWAGSRIEPFVLGLPFSLAWYTGWAMATFVALLLYHRATAGGRE' A
#
# COMPACT_ATOMS: atom_id res chain seq x y z
N MET A 1 7.88 -14.34 -21.27
CA MET A 1 6.57 -13.77 -21.65
C MET A 1 5.85 -13.35 -20.38
N ILE A 2 6.00 -12.10 -19.95
CA ILE A 2 5.26 -11.60 -18.78
C ILE A 2 3.78 -11.56 -19.19
N SER A 3 2.93 -12.36 -18.54
CA SER A 3 1.50 -12.37 -18.87
C SER A 3 0.94 -10.96 -18.68
N ARG A 4 0.25 -10.39 -19.68
CA ARG A 4 -0.39 -9.07 -19.60
C ARG A 4 -1.31 -8.89 -18.38
N ARG A 5 -1.75 -9.98 -17.76
CA ARG A 5 -2.56 -10.02 -16.53
C ARG A 5 -1.75 -9.77 -15.24
N LEU A 6 -0.45 -10.04 -15.24
CA LEU A 6 0.41 -10.00 -14.04
C LEU A 6 0.39 -8.64 -13.31
N PRO A 7 0.58 -7.48 -13.98
CA PRO A 7 0.58 -6.18 -13.29
C PRO A 7 -0.79 -5.84 -12.70
N HIS A 8 -1.88 -6.27 -13.35
CA HIS A 8 -3.24 -6.05 -12.83
C HIS A 8 -3.55 -6.91 -11.61
N VAL A 9 -3.09 -8.17 -11.60
CA VAL A 9 -3.24 -9.06 -10.43
C VAL A 9 -2.43 -8.55 -9.25
N LEU A 10 -1.21 -8.06 -9.49
CA LEU A 10 -0.36 -7.41 -8.48
C LEU A 10 -0.99 -6.14 -7.90
N LEU A 11 -1.58 -5.31 -8.74
CA LEU A 11 -2.28 -4.11 -8.30
C LEU A 11 -3.55 -4.47 -7.50
N ALA A 12 -4.33 -5.45 -7.96
CA ALA A 12 -5.53 -5.91 -7.29
C ALA A 12 -5.22 -6.52 -5.91
N SER A 13 -4.18 -7.35 -5.80
CA SER A 13 -3.76 -7.90 -4.50
C SER A 13 -3.22 -6.82 -3.57
N TYR A 14 -2.48 -5.84 -4.09
CA TYR A 14 -2.02 -4.68 -3.32
C TYR A 14 -3.19 -3.84 -2.79
N LEU A 15 -4.21 -3.56 -3.61
CA LEU A 15 -5.41 -2.84 -3.19
C LEU A 15 -6.18 -3.60 -2.12
N LEU A 16 -6.26 -4.93 -2.23
CA LEU A 16 -6.88 -5.79 -1.23
C LEU A 16 -6.13 -5.72 0.11
N LEU A 17 -4.79 -5.78 0.07
CA LEU A 17 -3.91 -5.58 1.24
C LEU A 17 -4.12 -4.20 1.88
N CYS A 18 -4.22 -3.15 1.04
CA CYS A 18 -4.45 -1.79 1.50
C CYS A 18 -5.82 -1.66 2.18
N PHE A 19 -6.86 -2.29 1.62
CA PHE A 19 -8.19 -2.32 2.22
C PHE A 19 -8.17 -3.02 3.59
N LEU A 20 -7.49 -4.17 3.71
CA LEU A 20 -7.34 -4.87 4.99
C LEU A 20 -6.55 -4.04 6.01
N ALA A 21 -5.51 -3.35 5.57
CA ALA A 21 -4.65 -2.57 6.45
C ALA A 21 -5.26 -1.23 6.90
N LEU A 22 -6.15 -0.64 6.10
CA LEU A 22 -6.72 0.69 6.36
C LEU A 22 -8.15 0.66 6.89
N VAL A 23 -8.95 -0.35 6.53
CA VAL A 23 -10.37 -0.44 6.91
C VAL A 23 -10.55 -1.42 8.07
N TRP A 24 -10.11 -2.67 7.89
CA TRP A 24 -10.30 -3.73 8.90
C TRP A 24 -9.42 -4.94 8.53
N PRO A 25 -8.51 -5.46 9.38
CA PRO A 25 -8.28 -5.25 10.81
C PRO A 25 -7.22 -4.19 11.17
N GLY A 26 -6.52 -3.60 10.19
CA GLY A 26 -5.41 -2.68 10.50
C GLY A 26 -5.85 -1.40 11.22
N ALA A 27 -7.05 -0.88 10.93
CA ALA A 27 -7.64 0.23 11.68
C ALA A 27 -7.96 -0.15 13.14
N VAL A 28 -8.36 -1.39 13.40
CA VAL A 28 -8.65 -1.87 14.77
C VAL A 28 -7.36 -2.09 15.55
N TRP A 29 -6.28 -2.51 14.88
CA TRP A 29 -4.96 -2.73 15.49
C TRP A 29 -4.18 -1.44 15.75
N ALA A 30 -4.21 -0.50 14.81
CA ALA A 30 -3.43 0.74 14.84
C ALA A 30 -4.22 1.96 15.34
N GLY A 31 -5.56 1.94 15.25
CA GLY A 31 -6.42 3.09 15.59
C GLY A 31 -6.46 3.42 17.08
N SER A 32 -6.28 2.42 17.96
CA SER A 32 -6.41 2.59 19.42
C SER A 32 -5.07 2.80 20.14
N ARG A 33 -3.94 2.81 19.42
CA ARG A 33 -2.60 2.86 20.00
C ARG A 33 -1.92 4.19 19.64
N ILE A 34 -1.87 5.09 20.62
CA ILE A 34 -1.15 6.37 20.53
C ILE A 34 0.36 6.14 20.70
N GLU A 35 0.72 5.18 21.55
CA GLU A 35 2.10 4.68 21.74
C GLU A 35 2.29 3.33 21.04
N PRO A 36 3.46 3.05 20.45
CA PRO A 36 4.71 3.82 20.49
C PRO A 36 4.78 4.98 19.48
N PHE A 37 5.58 6.00 19.79
CA PHE A 37 5.91 7.04 18.82
C PHE A 37 6.93 6.50 17.80
N VAL A 38 6.59 6.58 16.52
CA VAL A 38 7.45 6.19 15.40
C VAL A 38 7.94 7.48 14.74
N LEU A 39 9.26 7.72 14.75
CA LEU A 39 9.87 8.94 14.19
C LEU A 39 9.29 10.25 14.78
N GLY A 40 8.83 10.22 16.03
CA GLY A 40 8.18 11.35 16.69
C GLY A 40 6.69 11.53 16.37
N LEU A 41 6.11 10.64 15.56
CA LEU A 41 4.68 10.62 15.23
C LEU A 41 3.95 9.52 16.02
N PRO A 42 2.68 9.72 16.42
CA PRO A 42 1.82 8.65 16.92
C PRO A 42 1.80 7.46 15.96
N PHE A 43 1.78 6.23 16.48
CA PHE A 43 1.81 5.00 15.67
C PHE A 43 0.75 4.99 14.56
N SER A 44 -0.47 5.43 14.89
CA SER A 44 -1.58 5.55 13.94
C SER A 44 -1.22 6.41 12.72
N LEU A 45 -0.61 7.59 12.95
CA LEU A 45 -0.18 8.46 11.84
C LEU A 45 0.92 7.81 11.01
N ALA A 46 1.95 7.26 11.66
CA ALA A 46 3.03 6.57 10.96
C ALA A 46 2.51 5.38 10.12
N TRP A 47 1.52 4.65 10.63
CA TRP A 47 0.84 3.56 9.93
C TRP A 47 0.16 4.05 8.65
N TYR A 48 -0.73 5.04 8.76
CA TYR A 48 -1.44 5.61 7.60
C TYR A 48 -0.48 6.21 6.58
N THR A 49 0.54 6.95 7.02
CA THR A 49 1.56 7.52 6.13
C THR A 49 2.39 6.43 5.43
N GLY A 50 2.75 5.36 6.16
CA GLY A 50 3.47 4.22 5.59
C GLY A 50 2.69 3.56 4.45
N TRP A 51 1.39 3.31 4.64
CA TRP A 51 0.53 2.75 3.61
C TRP A 51 0.29 3.70 2.43
N ALA A 52 0.23 5.01 2.66
CA ALA A 52 0.21 6.01 1.60
C ALA A 52 1.48 5.95 0.73
N MET A 53 2.67 5.90 1.37
CA MET A 53 3.94 5.76 0.66
C MET A 53 4.05 4.44 -0.09
N ALA A 54 3.64 3.33 0.52
CA ALA A 54 3.58 2.03 -0.15
C ALA A 54 2.68 2.07 -1.40
N THR A 55 1.55 2.79 -1.32
CA THR A 55 0.61 2.90 -2.44
C THR A 55 1.20 3.68 -3.59
N PHE A 56 1.91 4.77 -3.26
CA PHE A 56 2.66 5.53 -4.24
C PHE A 56 3.70 4.66 -4.97
N VAL A 57 4.47 3.85 -4.23
CA VAL A 57 5.44 2.93 -4.83
C VAL A 57 4.77 1.85 -5.68
N ALA A 58 3.67 1.25 -5.21
CA ALA A 58 2.92 0.25 -5.96
C ALA A 58 2.39 0.80 -7.28
N LEU A 59 1.84 2.03 -7.27
CA LEU A 59 1.40 2.73 -8.48
C LEU A 59 2.56 3.07 -9.40
N LEU A 60 3.71 3.48 -8.86
CA LEU A 60 4.91 3.77 -9.64
C LEU A 60 5.41 2.50 -10.36
N LEU A 61 5.47 1.38 -9.65
CA LEU A 61 5.86 0.08 -10.21
C LEU A 61 4.86 -0.38 -11.28
N TYR A 62 3.56 -0.24 -11.00
CA TYR A 62 2.51 -0.55 -11.97
C TYR A 62 2.61 0.32 -13.23
N HIS A 63 2.88 1.63 -13.06
CA HIS A 63 3.07 2.55 -14.16
C HIS A 63 4.30 2.16 -14.98
N ARG A 64 5.44 1.84 -14.36
CA ARG A 64 6.65 1.38 -15.08
C ARG A 64 6.43 0.06 -15.81
N ALA A 65 5.75 -0.90 -15.18
CA ALA A 65 5.44 -2.20 -15.78
C ALA A 65 4.45 -2.09 -16.96
N THR A 66 3.59 -1.08 -16.95
CA THR A 66 2.58 -0.86 -18.00
C THR A 66 3.09 0.07 -19.11
N ALA A 67 3.88 1.08 -18.77
CA ALA A 67 4.47 2.04 -19.71
C ALA A 67 5.53 1.37 -20.59
N GLY A 68 6.38 0.50 -20.03
CA GLY A 68 7.41 -0.23 -20.78
C GLY A 68 6.90 -1.28 -21.76
N GLY A 69 5.58 -1.41 -21.95
CA GLY A 69 4.96 -2.28 -22.96
C GLY A 69 4.27 -1.54 -24.11
N ARG A 70 4.44 -0.21 -24.21
CA ARG A 70 3.80 0.65 -25.22
C ARG A 70 4.77 1.21 -26.28
N GLU A 71 6.00 0.71 -26.31
CA GLU A 71 7.04 1.02 -27.30
C GLU A 71 7.55 -0.27 -27.93
#